data_AF-A0A4Q5T2L4-F1
#
_entry.id   AF-A0A4Q5T2L4-F1
#
_cell.length_a   1.000
_cell.length_b   1.000
_cell.length_c   1.000
_cell.angle_alpha   90.00
_cell.angle_beta   90.00
_cell.angle_gamma   90.00
#
_symmetry.space_group_name_H-M   'P 1'
#
loop_
_entity.id
_entity.type
_entity.pdbx_description
1 polymer ?
#
loop_
_entity_poly.entity_id
_entity_poly.type
_entity_poly.pdbx_seq_one_letter_code
_entity_poly.pdbx_strand_id
1 'polypeptide(L)'
;MGAGWLSGGVIALPPDVLAFADRGPEWAAFVEALPRTVETLLEEWTVRRDGEAMHGECALVLPVRTADGTEAVLKVGFVDEETRHEHLTLSTWDGRGAVRMLRADPARGALLLERAGPAALSSLPVLEACEVVAGHYGTLHRPAPRRLVALSSLVARWTEELAAAEATVPAPRRLVQQAVSLGRDLATDPDTDGVAVHT
;
A
#
# COMPACT_ATOMS: atom_id res chain seq x y z
N MET A 1 -10.68 -1.27 -40.73
CA MET A 1 -10.75 -2.65 -40.20
C MET A 1 -9.95 -2.63 -38.90
N GLY A 2 -10.49 -2.39 -37.72
CA GLY A 2 -11.75 -2.88 -37.17
C GLY A 2 -11.44 -3.96 -36.15
N ALA A 3 -10.76 -3.61 -35.05
CA ALA A 3 -10.61 -4.47 -33.89
C ALA A 3 -11.28 -3.74 -32.72
N GLY A 4 -12.42 -4.28 -32.26
CA GLY A 4 -13.16 -3.74 -31.14
C GLY A 4 -12.34 -3.86 -29.86
N TRP A 5 -11.94 -2.73 -29.30
CA TRP A 5 -11.14 -2.61 -28.08
C TRP A 5 -11.95 -2.76 -26.78
N LEU A 6 -13.20 -3.22 -26.87
CA LEU A 6 -14.13 -3.26 -25.75
C LEU A 6 -14.39 -4.72 -25.35
N SER A 7 -13.58 -5.21 -24.41
CA SER A 7 -14.00 -6.30 -23.53
C SER A 7 -14.34 -5.70 -22.16
N GLY A 8 -15.30 -4.75 -22.16
CA GLY A 8 -15.90 -4.18 -20.97
C GLY A 8 -16.88 -5.17 -20.37
N GLY A 9 -16.38 -6.06 -19.52
CA GLY A 9 -17.20 -6.91 -18.67
C GLY A 9 -16.90 -6.59 -17.21
N VAL A 10 -17.92 -6.64 -16.36
CA VAL A 10 -17.80 -6.44 -14.91
C VAL A 10 -16.69 -7.33 -14.37
N ILE A 11 -15.73 -6.72 -13.67
CA ILE A 11 -14.68 -7.48 -13.00
C ILE A 11 -15.31 -8.34 -11.90
N ALA A 12 -15.08 -9.64 -11.96
CA ALA A 12 -15.36 -10.51 -10.82
C ALA A 12 -14.31 -10.20 -9.74
N LEU A 13 -14.77 -9.72 -8.58
CA LEU A 13 -13.88 -9.48 -7.45
C LEU A 13 -13.48 -10.82 -6.82
N PRO A 14 -12.20 -11.01 -6.47
CA PRO A 14 -11.76 -12.16 -5.69
C PRO A 14 -12.53 -12.29 -4.36
N PRO A 15 -12.78 -13.51 -3.85
CA PRO A 15 -13.45 -13.71 -2.56
C PRO A 15 -12.82 -12.91 -1.40
N ASP A 16 -11.50 -12.82 -1.35
CA ASP A 16 -10.78 -12.06 -0.32
C ASP A 16 -11.02 -10.55 -0.42
N VAL A 17 -11.24 -10.02 -1.63
CA VAL A 17 -11.62 -8.61 -1.82
C VAL A 17 -13.06 -8.38 -1.39
N LEU A 18 -13.96 -9.34 -1.63
CA LEU A 18 -15.35 -9.26 -1.15
C LEU A 18 -15.38 -9.26 0.38
N ALA A 19 -14.53 -10.07 1.03
CA ALA A 19 -14.42 -10.17 2.48
C ALA A 19 -13.95 -8.86 3.16
N PHE A 20 -13.38 -7.91 2.41
CA PHE A 20 -13.08 -6.59 2.97
C PHE A 20 -14.33 -5.89 3.52
N ALA A 21 -15.50 -6.17 2.96
CA ALA A 21 -16.77 -5.59 3.42
C ALA A 21 -17.07 -5.89 4.90
N ASP A 22 -16.54 -6.99 5.44
CA ASP A 22 -16.76 -7.40 6.83
C ASP A 22 -15.99 -6.51 7.85
N ARG A 23 -15.09 -5.65 7.36
CA ARG A 23 -14.30 -4.72 8.19
C ARG A 23 -15.07 -3.47 8.62
N GLY A 24 -16.26 -3.25 8.08
CA GLY A 24 -17.14 -2.15 8.47
C GLY A 24 -17.84 -1.46 7.30
N PRO A 25 -18.71 -0.48 7.57
CA PRO A 25 -19.57 0.13 6.57
C PRO A 25 -18.79 0.88 5.47
N GLU A 26 -17.68 1.53 5.82
CA GLU A 26 -16.84 2.23 4.85
C GLU A 26 -16.17 1.25 3.88
N TRP A 27 -15.69 0.11 4.39
CA TRP A 27 -15.12 -0.95 3.57
C TRP A 27 -16.17 -1.61 2.67
N ALA A 28 -17.39 -1.84 3.18
CA ALA A 28 -18.49 -2.37 2.38
C ALA A 28 -18.83 -1.45 1.21
N ALA A 29 -18.90 -0.13 1.45
CA ALA A 29 -19.13 0.86 0.40
C ALA A 29 -17.98 0.90 -0.64
N PHE A 30 -16.72 0.75 -0.18
CA PHE A 30 -15.57 0.62 -1.06
C PHE A 30 -15.69 -0.60 -1.97
N VAL A 31 -15.96 -1.79 -1.42
CA VAL A 31 -16.12 -3.05 -2.19
C VAL A 31 -17.27 -2.92 -3.20
N GLU A 32 -18.39 -2.33 -2.82
CA GLU A 32 -19.54 -2.09 -3.72
C GLU A 32 -19.18 -1.17 -4.90
N ALA A 33 -18.40 -0.12 -4.65
CA ALA A 33 -17.99 0.84 -5.67
C ALA A 33 -16.86 0.33 -6.58
N LEU A 34 -16.11 -0.69 -6.14
CA LEU A 34 -14.86 -1.12 -6.73
C LEU A 34 -14.97 -1.57 -8.20
N PRO A 35 -15.96 -2.40 -8.62
CA PRO A 35 -16.04 -2.83 -10.01
C PRO A 35 -16.19 -1.67 -11.00
N ARG A 36 -17.08 -0.72 -10.69
CA ARG A 36 -17.29 0.49 -11.51
C ARG A 36 -16.06 1.39 -11.54
N THR A 37 -15.39 1.53 -10.40
CA THR A 37 -14.16 2.32 -10.28
C THR A 37 -13.08 1.74 -11.17
N VAL A 38 -12.88 0.42 -11.15
CA VAL A 38 -11.91 -0.28 -12.00
C VAL A 38 -12.25 -0.11 -13.47
N GLU A 39 -13.50 -0.33 -13.88
CA GLU A 39 -13.91 -0.15 -15.28
C GLU A 39 -13.64 1.25 -15.79
N THR A 40 -14.01 2.26 -15.00
CA THR A 40 -13.75 3.68 -15.32
C THR A 40 -12.26 3.94 -15.49
N LEU A 41 -11.42 3.38 -14.61
CA LEU A 41 -9.96 3.56 -14.67
C LEU A 41 -9.35 2.85 -15.89
N LEU A 42 -9.82 1.65 -16.24
CA LEU A 42 -9.36 0.93 -17.44
C LEU A 42 -9.59 1.76 -18.70
N GLU A 43 -10.78 2.37 -18.81
CA GLU A 43 -11.15 3.24 -19.92
C GLU A 43 -10.35 4.56 -19.92
N GLU A 44 -10.39 5.32 -18.82
CA GLU A 44 -9.72 6.61 -18.70
C GLU A 44 -8.20 6.53 -18.88
N TRP A 45 -7.60 5.42 -18.46
CA TRP A 45 -6.16 5.21 -18.56
C TRP A 45 -5.75 4.44 -19.81
N THR A 46 -6.73 4.02 -20.64
CA THR A 46 -6.50 3.28 -21.88
C THR A 46 -5.63 2.04 -21.65
N VAL A 47 -5.97 1.29 -20.60
CA VAL A 47 -5.32 0.03 -20.23
C VAL A 47 -6.34 -1.10 -20.27
N ARG A 48 -5.85 -2.31 -20.52
CA ARG A 48 -6.68 -3.52 -20.72
C ARG A 48 -6.24 -4.62 -19.78
N ARG A 49 -7.19 -5.40 -19.28
CA ARG A 49 -6.90 -6.53 -18.39
C ARG A 49 -5.95 -7.52 -19.06
N ASP A 50 -5.03 -8.06 -18.29
CA ASP A 50 -3.93 -8.89 -18.77
C ASP A 50 -3.61 -10.00 -17.75
N GLY A 51 -4.64 -10.54 -17.11
CA GLY A 51 -4.54 -11.57 -16.09
C GLY A 51 -5.73 -11.56 -15.14
N GLU A 52 -5.72 -12.51 -14.22
CA GLU A 52 -6.69 -12.61 -13.13
C GLU A 52 -6.44 -11.54 -12.08
N ALA A 53 -7.52 -11.08 -11.45
CA ALA A 53 -7.43 -10.16 -10.33
C ALA A 53 -6.84 -10.85 -9.09
N MET A 54 -5.92 -10.17 -8.44
CA MET A 54 -5.31 -10.54 -7.17
C MET A 54 -5.69 -9.50 -6.11
N HIS A 55 -5.15 -9.64 -4.90
CA HIS A 55 -5.36 -8.69 -3.84
C HIS A 55 -4.13 -8.56 -2.93
N GLY A 56 -4.04 -7.42 -2.26
CA GLY A 56 -3.25 -7.27 -1.04
C GLY A 56 -4.16 -7.32 0.18
N GLU A 57 -3.70 -6.77 1.29
CA GLU A 57 -4.53 -6.67 2.51
C GLU A 57 -5.64 -5.63 2.40
N CYS A 58 -5.43 -4.55 1.65
CA CYS A 58 -6.32 -3.39 1.60
C CYS A 58 -6.66 -2.95 0.16
N ALA A 59 -6.32 -3.75 -0.85
CA ALA A 59 -6.43 -3.35 -2.24
C ALA A 59 -6.69 -4.51 -3.19
N LEU A 60 -7.42 -4.21 -4.26
CA LEU A 60 -7.45 -5.03 -5.47
C LEU A 60 -6.20 -4.75 -6.30
N VAL A 61 -5.64 -5.81 -6.89
CA VAL A 61 -4.45 -5.76 -7.73
C VAL A 61 -4.78 -6.44 -9.06
N LEU A 62 -4.86 -5.66 -10.15
CA LEU A 62 -5.28 -6.14 -11.45
C LEU A 62 -4.13 -6.02 -12.47
N PRO A 63 -3.61 -7.15 -12.97
CA PRO A 63 -2.71 -7.15 -14.13
C PRO A 63 -3.35 -6.45 -15.32
N VAL A 64 -2.67 -5.45 -15.87
CA VAL A 64 -3.11 -4.72 -17.07
C VAL A 64 -1.99 -4.53 -18.07
N ARG A 65 -2.36 -4.25 -19.31
CA ARG A 65 -1.45 -3.90 -20.40
C ARG A 65 -1.86 -2.54 -20.96
N THR A 66 -0.90 -1.64 -21.08
CA THR A 66 -1.10 -0.29 -21.62
C THR A 66 -1.33 -0.32 -23.12
N ALA A 67 -1.76 0.82 -23.69
CA ALA A 67 -1.96 0.97 -25.13
C ALA A 67 -0.70 0.60 -25.96
N ASP A 68 0.49 0.94 -25.46
CA ASP A 68 1.78 0.63 -26.09
C ASP A 68 2.29 -0.81 -25.84
N GLY A 69 1.54 -1.62 -25.09
CA GLY A 69 1.86 -3.03 -24.83
C GLY A 69 2.65 -3.29 -23.55
N THR A 70 3.04 -2.25 -22.82
CA THR A 70 3.76 -2.36 -21.54
C THR A 70 2.94 -3.12 -20.49
N GLU A 71 3.61 -4.02 -19.77
CA GLU A 71 3.01 -4.74 -18.64
C GLU A 71 2.98 -3.86 -17.40
N ALA A 72 1.79 -3.71 -16.84
CA ALA A 72 1.54 -2.90 -15.66
C ALA A 72 0.56 -3.61 -14.71
N VAL A 73 0.34 -2.99 -13.57
CA VAL A 73 -0.63 -3.40 -12.56
C VAL A 73 -1.46 -2.19 -12.17
N LEU A 74 -2.78 -2.34 -12.23
CA LEU A 74 -3.73 -1.39 -11.65
C LEU A 74 -4.01 -1.83 -10.21
N LYS A 75 -3.57 -1.04 -9.23
CA LYS A 75 -3.90 -1.21 -7.82
C LYS A 75 -4.99 -0.21 -7.45
N VAL A 76 -6.05 -0.68 -6.79
CA VAL A 76 -7.12 0.19 -6.24
C VAL A 76 -7.33 -0.20 -4.79
N GLY A 77 -6.93 0.70 -3.88
CA GLY A 77 -6.95 0.47 -2.44
C GLY A 77 -7.96 1.31 -1.69
N PHE A 78 -8.35 0.84 -0.51
CA PHE A 78 -9.08 1.64 0.46
C PHE A 78 -8.21 2.81 0.93
N VAL A 79 -8.78 4.01 1.03
CA VAL A 79 -8.05 5.24 1.37
C VAL A 79 -8.26 5.56 2.84
N ASP A 80 -7.21 5.46 3.64
CA ASP A 80 -7.18 5.83 5.06
C ASP A 80 -5.90 6.63 5.40
N GLU A 81 -5.63 6.84 6.70
CA GLU A 81 -4.43 7.56 7.15
C GLU A 81 -3.12 6.88 6.69
N GLU A 82 -3.11 5.55 6.59
CA GLU A 82 -1.93 4.76 6.24
C GLU A 82 -1.70 4.72 4.73
N THR A 83 -2.76 4.58 3.93
CA THR A 83 -2.63 4.33 2.48
C THR A 83 -2.65 5.60 1.63
N ARG A 84 -3.22 6.71 2.12
CA ARG A 84 -3.44 7.94 1.32
C ARG A 84 -2.17 8.55 0.71
N HIS A 85 -1.00 8.25 1.28
CA HIS A 85 0.28 8.82 0.88
C HIS A 85 1.15 7.89 0.03
N GLU A 86 0.68 6.70 -0.32
CA GLU A 86 1.45 5.69 -1.09
C GLU A 86 2.05 6.25 -2.38
N HIS A 87 1.26 7.02 -3.14
CA HIS A 87 1.72 7.67 -4.38
C HIS A 87 2.91 8.62 -4.17
N LEU A 88 3.02 9.29 -3.01
CA LEU A 88 4.12 10.20 -2.70
C LEU A 88 5.41 9.44 -2.42
N THR A 89 5.31 8.32 -1.70
CA THR A 89 6.45 7.45 -1.42
C THR A 89 6.97 6.80 -2.69
N LEU A 90 6.08 6.22 -3.52
CA LEU A 90 6.48 5.64 -4.80
C LEU A 90 7.09 6.66 -5.76
N SER A 91 6.58 7.91 -5.76
CA SER A 91 7.20 9.01 -6.50
C SER A 91 8.61 9.36 -6.01
N THR A 92 8.88 9.16 -4.72
CA THR A 92 10.19 9.44 -4.12
C THR A 92 11.22 8.38 -4.49
N TRP A 93 10.80 7.12 -4.57
CA TRP A 93 11.65 6.01 -4.99
C TRP A 93 11.85 5.95 -6.50
N ASP A 94 10.85 6.30 -7.31
CA ASP A 94 10.94 6.42 -8.77
C ASP A 94 11.58 5.20 -9.46
N GLY A 95 11.13 4.00 -9.08
CA GLY A 95 11.67 2.74 -9.62
C GLY A 95 13.00 2.29 -8.99
N ARG A 96 13.50 2.98 -7.96
CA ARG A 96 14.75 2.62 -7.27
C ARG A 96 14.44 1.78 -6.04
N GLY A 97 14.64 0.47 -6.15
CA GLY A 97 14.37 -0.48 -5.06
C GLY A 97 12.87 -0.77 -4.84
N ALA A 98 11.99 -0.10 -5.57
CA ALA A 98 10.54 -0.30 -5.58
C ALA A 98 10.04 -0.20 -7.03
N VAL A 99 8.84 -0.71 -7.30
CA VAL A 99 8.20 -0.60 -8.63
C VAL A 99 8.04 0.87 -9.04
N ARG A 100 8.20 1.18 -10.33
CA ARG A 100 7.91 2.52 -10.83
C ARG A 100 6.40 2.78 -10.85
N MET A 101 6.00 3.95 -10.35
CA MET A 101 4.64 4.45 -10.53
C MET A 101 4.50 5.13 -11.90
N LEU A 102 3.56 4.65 -12.71
CA LEU A 102 3.29 5.17 -14.06
C LEU A 102 2.21 6.24 -14.03
N ARG A 103 1.21 6.10 -13.15
CA ARG A 103 0.10 7.04 -12.98
C ARG A 103 -0.52 6.87 -11.59
N ALA A 104 -1.18 7.90 -11.08
CA ALA A 104 -1.93 7.85 -9.84
C ALA A 104 -3.23 8.66 -9.93
N ASP A 105 -4.24 8.20 -9.20
CA ASP A 105 -5.40 8.99 -8.78
C ASP A 105 -5.59 8.79 -7.26
N PRO A 106 -5.04 9.71 -6.44
CA PRO A 106 -5.12 9.60 -4.99
C PRO A 106 -6.55 9.70 -4.43
N ALA A 107 -7.48 10.36 -5.13
CA ALA A 107 -8.86 10.50 -4.66
C ALA A 107 -9.62 9.18 -4.74
N ARG A 108 -9.28 8.33 -5.72
CA ARG A 108 -9.82 6.98 -5.91
C ARG A 108 -8.96 5.87 -5.31
N GLY A 109 -7.86 6.20 -4.62
CA GLY A 109 -6.90 5.23 -4.11
C GLY A 109 -6.26 4.38 -5.22
N ALA A 110 -6.16 4.91 -6.44
CA ALA A 110 -5.76 4.16 -7.62
C ALA A 110 -4.32 4.46 -8.05
N LEU A 111 -3.57 3.41 -8.39
CA LEU A 111 -2.19 3.48 -8.86
C LEU A 111 -2.03 2.59 -10.10
N LEU A 112 -1.36 3.10 -11.12
CA LEU A 112 -0.83 2.29 -12.23
C LEU A 112 0.67 2.11 -11.99
N LEU A 113 1.09 0.88 -11.79
CA LEU A 113 2.45 0.52 -11.40
C LEU A 113 3.10 -0.35 -12.47
N GLU A 114 4.42 -0.27 -12.57
CA GLU A 114 5.23 -1.30 -13.20
C GLU A 114 4.89 -2.67 -12.61
N ARG A 115 4.76 -3.68 -13.47
CA ARG A 115 4.48 -5.04 -13.03
C ARG A 115 5.75 -5.67 -12.46
N ALA A 116 5.73 -5.97 -11.16
CA ALA A 116 6.80 -6.74 -10.52
C ALA A 116 6.87 -8.17 -11.09
N GLY A 117 8.07 -8.74 -11.09
CA GLY A 117 8.28 -10.14 -11.46
C GLY A 117 7.67 -11.12 -10.46
N PRO A 118 7.58 -12.42 -10.82
CA PRO A 118 6.92 -13.44 -10.00
C PRO A 118 7.72 -13.89 -8.76
N ALA A 119 8.96 -13.41 -8.60
CA ALA A 119 9.82 -13.80 -7.49
C ALA A 119 9.38 -13.13 -6.19
N ALA A 120 9.18 -13.93 -5.13
CA ALA A 120 8.83 -13.46 -3.81
C ALA A 120 9.91 -13.87 -2.80
N LEU A 121 10.24 -12.99 -1.86
CA LEU A 121 11.23 -13.31 -0.81
C LEU A 121 10.78 -14.48 0.09
N SER A 122 9.48 -14.74 0.17
CA SER A 122 8.92 -15.87 0.93
C SER A 122 9.31 -17.24 0.37
N SER A 123 9.79 -17.32 -0.87
CA SER A 123 10.30 -18.57 -1.45
C SER A 123 11.80 -18.81 -1.19
N LEU A 124 12.49 -17.85 -0.56
CA LEU A 124 13.91 -17.93 -0.24
C LEU A 124 14.15 -18.39 1.21
N PRO A 125 15.32 -18.98 1.52
CA PRO A 125 15.77 -19.14 2.89
C PRO A 125 15.80 -17.79 3.63
N VAL A 126 15.42 -17.78 4.91
CA VAL A 126 15.26 -16.53 5.69
C VAL A 126 16.50 -15.63 5.68
N LEU A 127 17.70 -16.21 5.76
CA LEU A 127 18.94 -15.43 5.75
C LEU A 127 19.17 -14.74 4.41
N GLU A 128 18.92 -15.43 3.30
CA GLU A 128 19.03 -14.88 1.96
C GLU A 128 17.99 -13.78 1.72
N ALA A 129 16.75 -13.99 2.18
CA ALA A 129 15.72 -12.96 2.14
C ALA A 129 16.12 -11.70 2.94
N CYS A 130 16.69 -11.87 4.13
CA CYS A 130 17.20 -10.75 4.94
C CYS A 130 18.36 -10.02 4.24
N GLU A 131 19.27 -10.72 3.59
CA GLU A 131 20.38 -10.13 2.83
C GLU A 131 19.86 -9.26 1.68
N VAL A 132 18.86 -9.75 0.93
CA VAL A 132 18.20 -8.97 -0.13
C VAL A 132 17.57 -7.70 0.42
N VAL A 133 16.77 -7.80 1.50
CA VAL A 133 16.13 -6.63 2.15
C VAL A 133 17.19 -5.62 2.63
N ALA A 134 18.23 -6.10 3.33
CA ALA A 134 19.29 -5.24 3.83
C ALA A 134 20.02 -4.50 2.70
N GLY A 135 20.25 -5.17 1.56
CA GLY A 135 20.83 -4.57 0.35
C GLY A 135 19.98 -3.42 -0.21
N HIS A 136 18.66 -3.41 0.02
CA HIS A 136 17.76 -2.37 -0.44
C HIS A 136 17.65 -1.17 0.50
N TYR A 137 18.02 -1.28 1.79
CA TYR A 137 17.87 -0.18 2.75
C TYR A 137 18.54 1.11 2.29
N GLY A 138 19.77 1.06 1.78
CA GLY A 138 20.47 2.25 1.28
C GLY A 138 19.78 2.93 0.09
N THR A 139 18.96 2.18 -0.66
CA THR A 139 18.20 2.72 -1.79
C THR A 139 16.85 3.27 -1.34
N LEU A 140 16.18 2.58 -0.42
CA LEU A 140 14.83 2.92 0.04
C LEU A 140 14.82 4.00 1.13
N HIS A 141 15.86 4.09 1.97
CA HIS A 141 15.99 5.12 3.00
C HIS A 141 16.39 6.47 2.38
N ARG A 142 15.41 7.10 1.73
CA ARG A 142 15.50 8.41 1.11
C ARG A 142 14.93 9.47 2.05
N PRO A 143 15.36 10.73 1.96
CA PRO A 143 14.75 11.81 2.73
C PRO A 143 13.23 11.86 2.55
N ALA A 144 12.49 11.95 3.67
CA ALA A 144 11.03 11.99 3.65
C ALA A 144 10.50 13.29 2.99
N PRO A 145 9.55 13.20 2.05
CA PRO A 145 8.81 14.38 1.59
C PRO A 145 8.03 15.01 2.75
N ARG A 146 8.05 16.34 2.86
CA ARG A 146 7.32 17.11 3.90
C ARG A 146 5.80 16.91 3.91
N ARG A 147 5.23 16.23 2.91
CA ARG A 147 3.79 15.96 2.77
C ARG A 147 3.36 14.63 3.40
N LEU A 148 4.30 13.79 3.81
CA LEU A 148 3.98 12.57 4.55
C LEU A 148 3.60 12.92 5.99
N VAL A 149 2.77 12.08 6.60
CA VAL A 149 2.55 12.13 8.05
C VAL A 149 3.86 11.79 8.75
N ALA A 150 4.23 12.59 9.75
CA ALA A 150 5.43 12.36 10.53
C ALA A 150 5.27 11.11 11.41
N LEU A 151 6.27 10.21 11.37
CA LEU A 151 6.25 8.99 12.17
C LEU A 151 6.26 9.35 13.66
N SER A 152 6.99 10.40 14.06
CA SER A 152 6.98 10.93 15.42
C SER A 152 5.57 11.25 15.93
N SER A 153 4.73 11.81 15.07
CA SER A 153 3.34 12.18 15.39
C SER A 153 2.45 10.95 15.58
N LEU A 154 2.61 9.93 14.72
CA LEU A 154 1.89 8.66 14.85
C LEU A 154 2.31 7.91 16.11
N VAL A 155 3.61 7.79 16.35
CA VAL A 155 4.17 7.13 17.54
C VAL A 155 3.69 7.84 18.81
N ALA A 156 3.70 9.18 18.85
CA ALA A 156 3.17 9.93 19.98
C ALA A 156 1.70 9.58 20.26
N ARG A 157 0.85 9.60 19.22
CA ARG A 157 -0.58 9.27 19.33
C ARG A 157 -0.79 7.84 19.83
N TRP A 158 -0.20 6.85 19.16
CA TRP A 158 -0.33 5.43 19.54
C TRP A 158 0.20 5.15 20.94
N THR A 159 1.27 5.84 21.34
CA THR A 159 1.84 5.71 22.68
C THR A 159 0.87 6.17 23.77
N GLU A 160 0.18 7.30 23.55
CA GLU A 160 -0.82 7.80 24.51
C GLU A 160 -2.10 6.94 24.50
N GLU A 161 -2.51 6.41 23.35
CA GLU A 161 -3.59 5.41 23.28
C GLU A 161 -3.25 4.14 24.07
N LEU A 162 -2.03 3.62 23.92
CA LEU A 162 -1.53 2.46 24.67
C LEU A 162 -1.46 2.75 26.19
N ALA A 163 -0.99 3.94 26.56
CA ALA A 163 -0.92 4.36 27.96
C ALA A 163 -2.32 4.44 28.59
N ALA A 164 -3.30 4.99 27.86
CA ALA A 164 -4.69 5.07 28.32
C ALA A 164 -5.34 3.67 28.46
N ALA A 165 -4.92 2.71 27.65
CA ALA A 165 -5.41 1.33 27.66
C ALA A 165 -4.64 0.38 28.60
N GLU A 166 -3.69 0.87 29.42
CA GLU A 166 -2.76 0.01 30.21
C GLU A 166 -3.48 -1.10 30.99
N ALA A 167 -4.65 -0.80 31.57
CA ALA A 167 -5.41 -1.73 32.39
C ALA A 167 -6.12 -2.85 31.61
N THR A 168 -6.34 -2.67 30.31
CA THR A 168 -7.10 -3.60 29.46
C THR A 168 -6.25 -4.34 28.45
N VAL A 169 -5.01 -3.91 28.21
CA VAL A 169 -4.07 -4.60 27.33
C VAL A 169 -3.75 -5.99 27.91
N PRO A 170 -3.87 -7.08 27.12
CA PRO A 170 -3.60 -8.44 27.58
C PRO A 170 -2.09 -8.73 27.63
N ALA A 171 -1.32 -7.90 28.33
CA ALA A 171 0.12 -8.03 28.50
C ALA A 171 0.55 -7.68 29.95
N PRO A 172 1.69 -8.19 30.43
CA PRO A 172 2.24 -7.76 31.71
C PRO A 172 2.42 -6.24 31.77
N ARG A 173 1.91 -5.61 32.83
CA ARG A 173 1.95 -4.16 33.06
C ARG A 173 3.34 -3.55 32.79
N ARG A 174 4.41 -4.23 33.25
CA ARG A 174 5.79 -3.80 33.02
C ARG A 174 6.18 -3.65 31.55
N LEU A 175 5.66 -4.52 30.66
CA LEU A 175 5.95 -4.46 29.23
C LEU A 175 5.18 -3.32 28.56
N VAL A 176 3.94 -3.07 28.98
CA VAL A 176 3.15 -1.92 28.51
C VAL A 176 3.84 -0.61 28.89
N GLN A 177 4.27 -0.48 30.15
CA GLN A 177 5.00 0.69 30.62
C GLN A 177 6.33 0.89 29.89
N GLN A 178 7.05 -0.21 29.62
CA GLN A 178 8.28 -0.17 28.83
C GLN A 178 8.02 0.29 27.40
N ALA A 179 6.99 -0.25 26.74
CA ALA A 179 6.60 0.15 25.38
C ALA A 179 6.21 1.63 25.33
N VAL A 180 5.44 2.11 26.32
CA VAL A 180 5.07 3.53 26.43
C VAL A 180 6.29 4.42 26.63
N SER A 181 7.25 4.02 27.47
CA SER A 181 8.51 4.76 27.65
C SER A 181 9.29 4.87 26.33
N LEU A 182 9.52 3.74 25.66
CA LEU A 182 10.25 3.69 24.39
C LEU A 182 9.52 4.45 23.27
N GLY A 183 8.19 4.40 23.26
CA GLY A 183 7.37 5.16 22.31
C GLY A 183 7.54 6.67 22.48
N ARG A 184 7.57 7.17 23.73
CA ARG A 184 7.84 8.60 24.00
C ARG A 184 9.26 9.01 23.61
N ASP A 185 10.25 8.16 23.88
CA ASP A 185 11.63 8.41 23.46
C ASP A 185 11.70 8.51 21.92
N LEU A 186 11.14 7.54 21.20
CA LEU A 186 11.10 7.52 19.74
C LEU A 186 10.34 8.72 19.15
N ALA A 187 9.22 9.12 19.76
CA ALA A 187 8.42 10.26 19.30
C ALA A 187 9.15 11.61 19.42
N THR A 188 10.18 11.70 20.26
CA THR A 188 10.95 12.93 20.49
C THR A 188 12.36 12.88 19.89
N ASP A 189 12.76 11.75 19.32
CA ASP A 189 14.03 11.59 18.63
C ASP A 189 14.02 12.42 17.31
N PRO A 190 14.97 13.34 17.12
CA PRO A 190 15.04 14.17 15.92
C PRO A 190 15.28 13.39 14.63
N ASP A 191 15.80 12.16 14.70
CA ASP A 191 16.08 11.32 13.53
C ASP A 191 14.86 10.51 13.06
N THR A 192 13.76 10.48 13.84
CA THR A 192 12.55 9.69 13.56
C THR A 192 11.87 10.06 12.24
N ASP A 193 11.89 11.33 11.84
CA ASP A 193 11.18 11.82 10.65
C ASP A 193 12.09 12.01 9.42
N GLY A 194 13.39 11.68 9.54
CA GLY A 194 14.39 12.00 8.53
C GLY A 194 14.30 11.16 7.24
N VAL A 195 13.72 9.97 7.32
CA VAL A 195 13.69 8.98 6.23
C VAL A 195 12.26 8.57 5.90
N ALA A 196 11.97 8.41 4.60
CA ALA A 196 10.69 7.88 4.15
C ALA A 196 10.61 6.39 4.51
N VAL A 197 9.57 6.02 5.24
CA VAL A 197 9.17 4.63 5.49
C VAL A 197 7.76 4.46 4.96
N HIS A 198 7.52 3.38 4.22
CA HIS A 198 6.20 2.98 3.78
C HIS A 198 6.12 1.47 3.82
N THR A 199 5.05 0.97 4.42
CA THR A 199 4.76 -0.46 4.61
C THR A 199 3.84 -0.99 3.53
#